data_AF-A0A368GNE6-F1
#
_entry.id   AF-A0A368GNE6-F1
#
_cell.length_a   1.000
_cell.length_b   1.000
_cell.length_c   1.000
_cell.angle_alpha   90.00
_cell.angle_beta   90.00
_cell.angle_gamma   90.00
#
_symmetry.space_group_name_H-M   'P 1'
#
loop_
_entity.id
_entity.type
_entity.pdbx_description
1 polymer ?
#
loop_
_entity_poly.entity_id
_entity_poly.type
_entity_poly.pdbx_seq_one_letter_code
_entity_poly.pdbx_strand_id
1 'polypeptide(L)'
;MVAGKPRPFGMELWLSEIERTSMYVDPTLSFVLYENLNRNYSNLVRYNTYGIGCAGRFCTNAMDQFNIFCLTNKPPLREYETIYYTGAGPCPTGDCQPDHLLSCDQQTGLCIKKQS
;
A
#
# COMPACT_ATOMS: atom_id res chain seq x y z
N MET A 1 -26.24 18.40 14.94
CA MET A 1 -25.97 17.14 14.22
C MET A 1 -24.51 17.18 13.83
N VAL A 2 -23.65 16.39 14.48
CA VAL A 2 -22.25 16.28 14.06
C VAL A 2 -22.27 15.46 12.78
N ALA A 3 -21.92 16.07 11.64
CA ALA A 3 -21.76 15.35 10.39
C ALA A 3 -20.66 14.30 10.61
N GLY A 4 -21.05 13.04 10.77
CA GLY A 4 -20.10 11.94 10.88
C GLY A 4 -19.25 11.89 9.61
N LYS A 5 -17.94 11.68 9.76
CA LYS A 5 -17.04 11.47 8.60
C LYS A 5 -17.69 10.47 7.64
N PRO A 6 -17.67 10.73 6.32
CA PRO A 6 -18.12 9.76 5.34
C PRO A 6 -17.44 8.41 5.58
N ARG A 7 -18.18 7.30 5.41
CA ARG A 7 -17.54 5.97 5.46
C ARG A 7 -16.52 5.88 4.32
N PRO A 8 -15.30 5.37 4.59
CA PRO A 8 -14.29 5.22 3.55
C PRO A 8 -14.80 4.27 2.46
N PHE A 9 -14.47 4.59 1.20
CA PHE A 9 -14.93 3.85 0.02
C PHE A 9 -13.77 3.54 -0.94
N GLY A 10 -13.88 2.45 -1.70
CA GLY A 10 -12.85 2.06 -2.66
C GLY A 10 -11.49 1.80 -2.01
N MET A 11 -10.43 2.44 -2.52
CA MET A 11 -9.07 2.28 -1.97
C MET A 11 -8.94 2.84 -0.55
N GLU A 12 -9.72 3.85 -0.17
CA GLU A 12 -9.69 4.37 1.21
C GLU A 12 -10.17 3.32 2.20
N LEU A 13 -11.15 2.50 1.81
CA LEU A 13 -11.62 1.39 2.65
C LEU A 13 -10.50 0.37 2.90
N TRP A 14 -9.74 0.01 1.86
CA TRP A 14 -8.58 -0.87 1.99
C TRP A 14 -7.48 -0.25 2.83
N LEU A 15 -7.18 1.04 2.65
CA LEU A 15 -6.16 1.73 3.44
C LEU A 15 -6.54 1.82 4.91
N SER A 16 -7.82 1.99 5.23
CA SER A 16 -8.33 2.06 6.61
C SER A 16 -8.20 0.76 7.40
N GLU A 17 -7.80 -0.37 6.80
CA GLU A 17 -7.59 -1.63 7.52
C GLU A 17 -6.59 -1.45 8.68
N ILE A 18 -5.53 -0.65 8.46
CA ILE A 18 -4.49 -0.39 9.48
C ILE A 18 -5.02 0.39 10.69
N GLU A 19 -6.05 1.22 10.51
CA GLU A 19 -6.67 1.98 11.60
C GLU A 19 -7.54 1.07 12.48
N ARG A 20 -8.02 -0.06 11.93
CA ARG A 20 -8.93 -0.99 12.60
C ARG A 20 -8.20 -2.16 13.24
N THR A 21 -7.14 -2.64 12.59
CA THR A 21 -6.34 -3.77 13.05
C THR A 21 -4.87 -3.35 12.99
N SER A 22 -4.25 -3.20 14.17
CA SER A 22 -2.83 -2.88 14.26
C SER A 22 -1.98 -4.02 13.70
N MET A 23 -0.83 -3.69 13.13
CA MET A 23 0.17 -4.67 12.71
C MET A 23 1.34 -4.64 13.68
N TYR A 24 1.89 -5.82 13.98
CA TYR A 24 3.11 -5.92 14.76
C TYR A 24 4.30 -5.46 13.92
N VAL A 25 5.16 -4.64 14.53
CA VAL A 25 6.44 -4.21 13.95
C VAL A 25 7.51 -4.62 14.94
N ASP A 26 8.30 -5.61 14.57
CA ASP A 26 9.45 -6.03 15.37
C ASP A 26 10.54 -4.94 15.31
N PRO A 27 10.88 -4.28 16.42
CA PRO A 27 11.89 -3.22 16.43
C PRO A 27 13.32 -3.73 16.18
N THR A 28 13.55 -5.04 16.26
CA THR A 28 14.84 -5.67 16.01
C THR A 28 15.08 -5.99 14.53
N LEU A 29 14.03 -5.95 13.70
CA LEU A 29 14.11 -6.22 12.27
C LEU A 29 14.09 -4.92 11.46
N SER A 30 14.80 -4.94 10.32
CA SER A 30 14.80 -3.84 9.34
C SER A 30 13.64 -3.93 8.33
N PHE A 31 12.61 -4.73 8.62
CA PHE A 31 11.48 -4.99 7.72
C PHE A 31 10.22 -5.39 8.48
N VAL A 32 9.07 -5.12 7.86
CA VAL A 32 7.74 -5.52 8.34
C VAL A 32 7.27 -6.73 7.53
N LEU A 33 6.88 -7.78 8.24
CA LEU A 33 6.39 -9.03 7.64
C LEU A 33 4.88 -9.03 7.51
N TYR A 34 4.39 -9.71 6.49
CA TYR A 34 2.97 -9.97 6.33
C TYR A 34 2.54 -11.20 7.16
N GLU A 35 1.81 -10.96 8.25
CA GLU A 35 1.33 -11.99 9.18
C GLU A 35 -0.16 -12.31 8.97
N ASN A 36 -0.60 -12.36 7.70
CA ASN A 36 -2.00 -12.62 7.32
C ASN A 36 -3.03 -11.59 7.87
N LEU A 37 -2.58 -10.39 8.25
CA LEU A 37 -3.43 -9.27 8.66
C LEU A 37 -3.43 -8.15 7.61
N ASN A 38 -4.54 -7.41 7.50
CA ASN A 38 -4.66 -6.22 6.64
C ASN A 38 -4.27 -6.47 5.18
N ARG A 39 -4.77 -7.56 4.60
CA ARG A 39 -4.37 -8.03 3.26
C ARG A 39 -4.43 -6.94 2.20
N ASN A 40 -5.48 -6.11 2.16
CA ASN A 40 -5.60 -5.12 1.10
C ASN A 40 -4.62 -3.98 1.33
N TYR A 41 -4.55 -3.45 2.55
CA TYR A 41 -3.56 -2.45 2.94
C TYR A 41 -2.13 -2.92 2.62
N SER A 42 -1.73 -4.10 3.08
CA SER A 42 -0.37 -4.62 2.89
C SER A 42 0.01 -4.79 1.43
N ASN A 43 -0.93 -5.19 0.56
CA ASN A 43 -0.65 -5.28 -0.88
C ASN A 43 -0.52 -3.89 -1.55
N LEU A 44 -1.22 -2.87 -1.04
CA LEU A 44 -1.12 -1.50 -1.55
C LEU A 44 0.18 -0.81 -1.13
N VAL A 45 0.64 -1.01 0.11
CA VAL A 45 1.86 -0.38 0.65
C VAL A 45 3.13 -1.21 0.44
N ARG A 46 3.05 -2.30 -0.31
CA ARG A 46 4.19 -3.19 -0.57
C ARG A 46 5.31 -2.42 -1.29
N TYR A 47 6.51 -2.42 -0.73
CA TYR A 47 7.65 -1.60 -1.17
C TYR A 47 8.04 -1.77 -2.65
N ASN A 48 7.80 -2.95 -3.22
CA ASN A 48 8.15 -3.26 -4.60
C ASN A 48 6.96 -3.23 -5.56
N THR A 49 5.77 -2.84 -5.09
CA THR A 49 4.64 -2.53 -5.96
C THR A 49 4.87 -1.15 -6.58
N TYR A 50 5.00 -1.10 -7.90
CA TYR A 50 5.26 0.14 -8.66
C TYR A 50 4.25 0.36 -9.80
N GLY A 51 3.30 -0.57 -9.98
CA GLY A 51 2.23 -0.45 -10.95
C GLY A 51 0.92 -0.89 -10.33
N ILE A 52 -0.13 -0.10 -10.59
CA ILE A 52 -1.50 -0.39 -10.17
C ILE A 52 -2.44 -0.09 -11.33
N GLY A 53 -3.40 -0.97 -11.56
CA GLY A 53 -4.48 -0.79 -12.53
C GLY A 53 -5.81 -1.11 -11.87
N CYS A 54 -6.79 -0.22 -12.03
CA CYS A 54 -8.11 -0.35 -11.40
C CYS A 54 -9.23 -0.28 -12.44
N ALA A 55 -10.31 -0.98 -12.17
CA ALA A 55 -11.55 -0.93 -12.92
C ALA A 55 -12.73 -0.72 -11.95
N GLY A 56 -13.66 0.15 -12.33
CA GLY A 56 -14.89 0.41 -11.60
C GLY A 56 -16.11 0.10 -12.45
N ARG A 57 -17.17 -0.45 -11.86
CA ARG A 57 -18.43 -0.70 -12.56
C ARG A 57 -19.64 -0.53 -11.65
N PHE A 58 -20.66 0.15 -12.16
CA PHE A 58 -22.00 0.15 -11.57
C PHE A 58 -22.73 -1.15 -11.93
N CYS A 59 -23.23 -1.84 -10.92
CA CYS A 59 -23.99 -3.08 -11.06
C CYS A 59 -25.48 -2.78 -10.99
N THR A 60 -26.18 -2.98 -12.12
CA THR A 60 -27.59 -2.59 -12.31
C THR A 60 -28.59 -3.50 -11.59
N ASN A 61 -28.16 -4.62 -11.03
CA ASN A 61 -29.08 -5.70 -10.61
C ASN A 61 -29.21 -5.84 -9.08
N ALA A 62 -28.50 -5.04 -8.30
CA ALA A 62 -28.62 -4.97 -6.84
C ALA A 62 -28.21 -3.59 -6.34
N MET A 63 -29.18 -2.78 -5.90
CA MET A 63 -29.00 -1.55 -5.11
C MET A 63 -27.85 -0.62 -5.53
N ASP A 64 -27.85 -0.07 -6.75
CA ASP A 64 -26.87 0.95 -7.19
C ASP A 64 -25.43 0.69 -6.72
N GLN A 65 -25.00 -0.58 -6.73
CA GLN A 65 -23.72 -0.97 -6.17
C GLN A 65 -22.61 -0.60 -7.14
N PHE A 66 -21.71 0.29 -6.71
CA PHE A 66 -20.47 0.56 -7.42
C PHE A 66 -19.37 -0.36 -6.89
N ASN A 67 -18.84 -1.20 -7.77
CA ASN A 67 -17.74 -2.11 -7.46
C ASN A 67 -16.42 -1.56 -8.03
N ILE A 68 -15.37 -1.59 -7.21
CA ILE A 68 -14.00 -1.26 -7.62
C ILE A 68 -13.14 -2.52 -7.46
N PHE A 69 -12.33 -2.78 -8.46
CA PHE A 69 -11.33 -3.84 -8.44
C PHE A 69 -9.98 -3.28 -8.88
N CYS A 70 -8.92 -3.55 -8.13
CA CYS A 70 -7.56 -3.12 -8.45
C CYS A 70 -6.61 -4.31 -8.46
N LEU A 71 -5.69 -4.29 -9.40
CA LEU A 71 -4.57 -5.21 -9.51
C LEU A 71 -3.27 -4.41 -9.39
N THR A 72 -2.29 -5.00 -8.72
CA THR A 72 -0.92 -4.48 -8.71
C THR A 72 -0.05 -5.28 -9.67
N ASN A 73 1.14 -4.78 -9.96
CA ASN A 73 2.15 -5.49 -10.74
C ASN A 73 2.85 -6.61 -9.96
N LYS A 74 2.30 -7.04 -8.82
CA LYS A 74 2.84 -8.07 -7.93
C LYS A 74 1.76 -9.12 -7.64
N PRO A 75 2.15 -10.39 -7.43
CA PRO A 75 1.22 -11.38 -6.90
C PRO A 75 0.78 -10.99 -5.48
N PRO A 76 -0.37 -11.49 -5.01
CA PRO A 76 -0.78 -11.30 -3.63
C PRO A 76 0.31 -11.75 -2.65
N LEU A 77 0.52 -10.95 -1.60
CA LEU A 77 1.44 -11.29 -0.50
C LEU A 77 1.15 -12.68 0.07
N ARG A 78 2.23 -13.42 0.34
CA ARG A 78 2.21 -14.67 1.12
C ARG A 78 2.67 -14.38 2.54
N GLU A 79 2.28 -15.24 3.48
CA GLU A 79 2.70 -15.14 4.88
C GLU A 79 4.24 -15.06 4.98
N TYR A 80 4.71 -14.18 5.86
CA TYR A 80 6.12 -13.85 6.08
C TYR A 80 6.85 -13.24 4.87
N GLU A 81 6.13 -12.76 3.85
CA GLU A 81 6.75 -11.86 2.85
C GLU A 81 6.91 -10.45 3.42
N THR A 82 8.01 -9.79 3.06
CA THR A 82 8.25 -8.39 3.40
C THR A 82 7.23 -7.48 2.73
N ILE A 83 6.57 -6.66 3.55
CA ILE A 83 5.69 -5.58 3.10
C ILE A 83 6.53 -4.36 2.77
N TYR A 84 7.32 -3.86 3.71
CA TYR A 84 8.27 -2.77 3.48
C TYR A 84 9.43 -2.84 4.48
N TYR A 85 10.51 -2.12 4.17
CA TYR A 85 11.66 -1.99 5.05
C TYR A 85 11.46 -0.85 6.04
N THR A 86 11.85 -1.07 7.29
CA THR A 86 11.96 0.01 8.28
C THR A 86 13.29 0.73 8.07
N GLY A 87 13.34 2.00 8.42
CA GLY A 87 14.52 2.83 8.20
C GLY A 87 14.28 4.27 8.60
N ALA A 88 15.15 5.16 8.12
CA ALA A 88 15.08 6.59 8.45
C ALA A 88 13.93 7.35 7.75
N GLY A 89 12.93 6.63 7.23
CA GLY A 89 11.75 7.17 6.58
C GLY A 89 11.92 7.36 5.07
N PRO A 90 11.20 8.31 4.46
CA PRO A 90 11.31 8.60 3.03
C PRO A 90 12.72 9.04 2.64
N CYS A 91 13.09 8.85 1.38
CA CYS A 91 14.34 9.41 0.86
C CYS A 91 14.25 10.95 0.77
N PRO A 92 15.38 11.69 0.85
CA PRO A 92 16.75 11.22 0.94
C PRO A 92 17.21 10.88 2.37
N THR A 93 16.35 11.00 3.38
CA THR A 93 16.71 10.60 4.75
C THR A 93 16.89 9.09 4.84
N GLY A 94 16.00 8.32 4.22
CA GLY A 94 16.19 6.91 3.91
C GLY A 94 16.76 6.66 2.51
N ASP A 95 17.09 5.40 2.23
CA ASP A 95 17.70 4.98 0.97
C ASP A 95 16.73 4.25 0.04
N CYS A 96 16.87 4.49 -1.27
CA CYS A 96 16.17 3.72 -2.29
C CYS A 96 16.90 2.41 -2.58
N GLN A 97 16.18 1.29 -2.51
CA GLN A 97 16.71 -0.05 -2.70
C GLN A 97 16.05 -0.73 -3.92
N PRO A 98 16.80 -1.17 -4.95
CA PRO A 98 18.24 -0.99 -5.12
C PRO A 98 18.60 0.39 -5.70
N ASP A 99 19.61 1.01 -5.11
CA ASP A 99 20.14 2.35 -5.38
C ASP A 99 20.62 2.57 -6.83
N HIS A 100 21.11 1.51 -7.49
CA HIS A 100 21.56 1.57 -8.87
C HIS A 100 20.40 1.66 -9.88
N LEU A 101 19.20 1.18 -9.54
CA LEU A 101 18.02 1.23 -10.41
C LEU A 101 17.05 2.36 -10.08
N LEU A 102 17.07 2.84 -8.83
CA LEU A 102 16.09 3.78 -8.31
C LEU A 102 16.74 5.11 -7.89
N SER A 103 16.04 6.21 -8.15
CA SER A 103 16.38 7.55 -7.67
C SER A 103 15.31 8.03 -6.69
N CYS A 104 15.69 8.93 -5.80
CA CYS A 104 14.76 9.58 -4.89
C CYS A 104 13.98 10.69 -5.59
N ASP A 105 12.66 10.63 -5.54
CA ASP A 105 11.82 11.79 -5.81
C ASP A 105 11.80 12.71 -4.60
N GLN A 106 12.47 13.87 -4.68
CA GLN A 106 12.66 14.77 -3.54
C GLN A 106 11.36 15.40 -3.03
N GLN A 107 10.28 15.40 -3.81
CA GLN A 107 9.01 16.00 -3.42
C GLN A 107 8.18 15.04 -2.57
N THR A 108 8.08 13.79 -2.99
CA THR A 108 7.27 12.77 -2.32
C THR A 108 8.06 11.91 -1.34
N GLY A 109 9.39 11.87 -1.51
CA GLY A 109 10.28 10.98 -0.77
C GLY A 109 10.15 9.50 -1.18
N LEU A 110 9.49 9.25 -2.32
CA LEU A 110 9.33 7.91 -2.90
C LEU A 110 10.46 7.59 -3.87
N CYS A 111 10.73 6.30 -4.02
CA CYS A 111 11.73 5.80 -4.96
C CYS A 111 11.11 5.60 -6.34
N ILE A 112 11.71 6.22 -7.35
CA ILE A 112 11.28 6.14 -8.74
C ILE A 112 12.37 5.50 -9.59
N LYS A 113 11.98 4.86 -10.70
CA LYS A 113 12.95 4.28 -11.63
C LYS A 113 13.79 5.41 -12.25
N LYS A 114 15.13 5.24 -12.26
CA LYS A 114 16.02 6.16 -12.97
C LYS A 114 15.64 6.17 -14.46
N GLN A 115 15.49 7.37 -15.03
CA GLN A 115 15.36 7.51 -16.49
C GLN A 115 16.74 7.23 -17.10
N SER A 116 16.79 6.28 -18.04
CA SER A 116 17.99 5.96 -18.83
C SER A 116 18.15 6.92 -20.00
#